data_AF-A0A527ZAX0-F1
#
_entry.id   AF-A0A527ZAX0-F1
#
_cell.length_a   1.000
_cell.length_b   1.000
_cell.length_c   1.000
_cell.angle_alpha   90.00
_cell.angle_beta   90.00
_cell.angle_gamma   90.00
#
_symmetry.space_group_name_H-M   'P 1'
#
loop_
_entity.id
_entity.type
_entity.pdbx_description
1 polymer ?
#
loop_
_entity_poly.entity_id
_entity_poly.type
_entity_poly.pdbx_seq_one_letter_code
_entity_poly.pdbx_strand_id
1 'polypeptide(L)'
;AIEPAAGTLVGYAAKEGTTAFDGAGRNSPYTAGLLAHLGEPGIDIQFVFRKVRDTVLAATGGKQEPFTYGSLPGREIFIAPPRGATAVSPANNSSRDASLTEIELWTAIRDSKSSGALNDYLQLYPDGLFVPLARLQIQQLENADHQSDASQEDAPNELAKRIQRELGRVGCNPGNPDGIWGGRTREALRRFARYSGAEIDMAKPTEIALKKLEGS
;
A
#
# COMPACT_ATOMS: atom_id res chain seq x y z
N ALA A 1 -2.38 -13.36 22.22
CA ALA A 1 -2.61 -14.37 21.16
C ALA A 1 -1.44 -14.31 20.20
N ILE A 2 -0.94 -15.45 19.71
CA ILE A 2 0.07 -15.48 18.64
C ILE A 2 -0.71 -15.40 17.34
N GLU A 3 -0.55 -14.31 16.60
CA GLU A 3 -1.15 -14.18 15.27
C GLU A 3 -0.28 -14.94 14.26
N PRO A 4 -0.85 -15.88 13.49
CA PRO A 4 -0.09 -16.62 12.49
C PRO A 4 0.30 -15.70 11.32
N ALA A 5 1.48 -15.96 10.73
CA ALA A 5 1.97 -15.20 9.58
C ALA A 5 1.00 -15.29 8.38
N ALA A 6 1.05 -14.31 7.48
CA ALA A 6 0.24 -14.30 6.26
C ALA A 6 0.41 -15.62 5.47
N GLY A 7 -0.70 -16.19 4.99
CA GLY A 7 -0.70 -17.49 4.29
C GLY A 7 -0.63 -18.71 5.21
N THR A 8 -0.69 -18.52 6.54
CA THR A 8 -0.73 -19.62 7.52
C THR A 8 -2.14 -19.83 8.05
N LEU A 9 -2.53 -21.10 8.20
CA LEU A 9 -3.76 -21.52 8.85
C LEU A 9 -3.42 -22.45 10.03
N VAL A 10 -3.97 -22.17 11.20
CA VAL A 10 -3.78 -22.98 12.41
C VAL A 10 -5.13 -23.49 12.88
N GLY A 11 -5.32 -24.82 12.87
CA GLY A 11 -6.50 -25.48 13.42
C GLY A 11 -6.24 -26.00 14.84
N TYR A 12 -7.07 -25.59 15.79
CA TYR A 12 -7.06 -26.10 17.16
C TYR A 12 -8.21 -27.08 17.38
N ALA A 13 -7.93 -28.15 18.11
CA ALA A 13 -8.91 -29.20 18.42
C ALA A 13 -10.05 -28.70 19.35
N ALA A 14 -9.81 -27.65 20.12
CA ALA A 14 -10.79 -27.01 20.98
C ALA A 14 -10.55 -25.49 20.99
N LYS A 15 -11.62 -24.72 21.16
CA LYS A 15 -11.56 -23.26 21.31
C LYS A 15 -10.90 -22.87 22.62
N GLU A 16 -10.54 -21.60 22.71
CA GLU A 16 -9.93 -21.03 23.91
C GLU A 16 -10.70 -21.36 25.19
N GLY A 17 -9.95 -21.63 26.26
CA GLY A 17 -10.52 -21.95 27.57
C GLY A 17 -11.23 -23.31 27.67
N THR A 18 -11.18 -24.15 26.62
CA THR A 18 -11.82 -25.48 26.62
C THR A 18 -10.82 -26.59 26.32
N THR A 19 -11.15 -27.81 26.74
CA THR A 19 -10.29 -29.00 26.59
C THR A 19 -10.76 -29.86 25.42
N ALA A 20 -9.81 -30.35 24.63
CA ALA A 20 -10.08 -31.36 23.60
C ALA A 20 -10.20 -32.75 24.23
N PHE A 21 -11.19 -33.53 23.80
CA PHE A 21 -11.34 -34.92 24.23
C PHE A 21 -10.41 -35.84 23.44
N ASP A 22 -9.81 -36.84 24.10
CA ASP A 22 -9.05 -37.90 23.43
C ASP A 22 -9.94 -38.93 22.73
N GLY A 23 -11.25 -38.92 23.02
CA GLY A 23 -12.22 -39.87 22.51
C GLY A 23 -12.20 -41.21 23.27
N ALA A 24 -13.09 -42.13 22.86
CA ALA A 24 -13.21 -43.47 23.45
C ALA A 24 -12.58 -44.58 22.59
N GLY A 25 -11.99 -44.22 21.44
CA GLY A 25 -11.43 -45.15 20.47
C GLY A 25 -9.99 -44.81 20.10
N ARG A 26 -9.55 -45.27 18.92
CA ARG A 26 -8.18 -45.05 18.43
C ARG A 26 -7.84 -43.57 18.18
N ASN A 27 -8.83 -42.76 17.81
CA ASN A 27 -8.65 -41.36 17.42
C ASN A 27 -9.52 -40.46 18.29
N SER A 28 -9.03 -39.26 18.60
CA SER A 28 -9.85 -38.18 19.16
C SER A 28 -10.96 -37.76 18.21
N PRO A 29 -12.04 -37.13 18.69
CA PRO A 29 -13.10 -36.61 17.82
C PRO A 29 -12.55 -35.67 16.74
N TYR A 30 -11.54 -34.86 17.09
CA TYR A 30 -10.89 -33.95 16.15
C TYR A 30 -10.10 -34.70 15.06
N THR A 31 -9.26 -35.66 15.45
CA THR A 31 -8.51 -36.49 14.50
C THR A 31 -9.45 -37.33 13.62
N ALA A 32 -10.55 -37.82 14.18
CA ALA A 32 -11.58 -38.53 13.42
C ALA A 32 -12.26 -37.62 12.38
N GLY A 33 -12.64 -36.40 12.76
CA GLY A 33 -13.20 -35.41 11.83
C GLY A 33 -12.22 -35.01 10.73
N LEU A 34 -10.94 -34.80 11.06
CA LEU A 34 -9.90 -34.53 10.07
C LEU A 34 -9.80 -35.67 9.06
N LEU A 35 -9.67 -36.92 9.52
CA LEU A 35 -9.56 -38.07 8.62
C LEU A 35 -10.79 -38.26 7.73
N ALA A 36 -11.98 -37.90 8.22
CA ALA A 36 -13.22 -37.99 7.45
C ALA A 36 -13.26 -36.98 6.29
N HIS A 37 -12.74 -35.77 6.49
CA HIS A 37 -12.97 -34.64 5.57
C HIS A 37 -11.74 -34.20 4.78
N LEU A 38 -10.52 -34.46 5.28
CA LEU A 38 -9.29 -33.94 4.67
C LEU A 38 -9.04 -34.51 3.26
N GLY A 39 -9.51 -35.74 3.00
CA GLY A 39 -9.40 -36.40 1.71
C GLY A 39 -10.57 -36.12 0.75
N GLU A 40 -11.53 -35.27 1.12
CA GLU A 40 -12.66 -34.97 0.25
C GLU A 40 -12.20 -34.14 -0.96
N PRO A 41 -12.41 -34.64 -2.20
CA PRO A 41 -11.91 -33.98 -3.39
C PRO A 41 -12.71 -32.72 -3.72
N GLY A 42 -11.99 -31.65 -4.06
CA GLY A 42 -12.56 -30.40 -4.56
C GLY A 42 -13.18 -29.52 -3.49
N ILE A 43 -12.76 -29.67 -2.23
CA ILE A 43 -13.24 -28.84 -1.12
C ILE A 43 -12.11 -27.95 -0.61
N ASP A 44 -12.37 -26.64 -0.55
CA ASP A 44 -11.44 -25.67 0.03
C ASP A 44 -11.11 -25.99 1.49
N ILE A 45 -9.86 -25.81 1.88
CA ILE A 45 -9.33 -26.14 3.21
C ILE A 45 -10.09 -25.43 4.34
N GLN A 46 -10.55 -24.18 4.17
CA GLN A 46 -11.35 -23.52 5.21
C GLN A 46 -12.73 -24.16 5.36
N PHE A 47 -13.31 -24.64 4.25
CA PHE A 47 -14.55 -25.40 4.30
C PHE A 47 -14.36 -26.79 4.93
N VAL A 48 -13.21 -27.45 4.70
CA VAL A 48 -12.83 -28.69 5.40
C VAL A 48 -12.81 -28.46 6.92
N PHE A 49 -12.16 -27.40 7.41
CA PHE A 49 -12.13 -27.12 8.86
C PHE A 49 -13.50 -26.79 9.45
N ARG A 50 -14.40 -26.16 8.67
CA ARG A 50 -15.80 -25.98 9.09
C ARG A 50 -16.52 -27.33 9.24
N LYS A 51 -16.35 -28.26 8.28
CA LYS A 51 -16.88 -29.63 8.40
C LYS A 51 -16.32 -30.37 9.60
N VAL A 52 -15.01 -30.30 9.83
CA VAL A 52 -14.35 -30.90 11.00
C VAL A 52 -14.98 -30.38 12.30
N ARG A 53 -15.21 -29.06 12.40
CA ARG A 53 -15.89 -28.45 13.55
C ARG A 53 -17.29 -29.04 13.74
N ASP A 54 -18.07 -29.15 12.67
CA ASP A 54 -19.43 -29.69 12.73
C ASP A 54 -19.44 -31.16 13.19
N THR A 55 -18.49 -31.98 12.70
CA THR A 55 -18.32 -33.38 13.15
C THR A 55 -17.96 -33.48 14.63
N VAL A 56 -17.04 -32.64 15.11
CA VAL A 56 -16.62 -32.66 16.51
C VAL A 56 -17.74 -32.20 17.43
N LEU A 57 -18.47 -31.14 17.05
CA LEU A 57 -19.66 -30.70 17.77
C LEU A 57 -20.69 -31.83 17.88
N ALA A 58 -20.99 -32.52 16.77
CA ALA A 58 -21.92 -33.64 16.77
C ALA A 58 -21.42 -34.82 17.64
N ALA A 59 -20.16 -35.23 17.48
CA ALA A 59 -19.58 -36.38 18.18
C ALA A 59 -19.46 -36.15 19.70
N THR A 60 -19.40 -34.89 20.14
CA THR A 60 -19.21 -34.53 21.55
C THR A 60 -20.47 -33.98 22.20
N GLY A 61 -21.60 -33.92 21.47
CA GLY A 61 -22.83 -33.30 21.93
C GLY A 61 -22.65 -31.80 22.25
N GLY A 62 -21.79 -31.12 21.50
CA GLY A 62 -21.48 -29.70 21.67
C GLY A 62 -20.46 -29.38 22.77
N LYS A 63 -19.87 -30.38 23.41
CA LYS A 63 -18.92 -30.17 24.53
C LYS A 63 -17.52 -29.76 24.08
N GLN A 64 -17.16 -30.02 22.83
CA GLN A 64 -15.90 -29.59 22.23
C GLN A 64 -16.19 -28.87 20.91
N GLU A 65 -15.55 -27.72 20.72
CA GLU A 65 -15.70 -26.89 19.53
C GLU A 65 -14.31 -26.55 18.98
N PRO A 66 -13.90 -27.13 17.84
CA PRO A 66 -12.66 -26.74 17.17
C PRO A 66 -12.69 -25.31 16.65
N PHE A 67 -11.53 -24.66 16.63
CA PHE A 67 -11.38 -23.29 16.14
C PHE A 67 -10.21 -23.16 15.17
N THR A 68 -10.29 -22.22 14.23
CA THR A 68 -9.24 -21.99 13.22
C THR A 68 -8.82 -20.54 13.23
N TYR A 69 -7.51 -20.28 13.18
CA TYR A 69 -6.91 -18.95 13.11
C TYR A 69 -6.06 -18.79 11.86
N GLY A 70 -5.95 -17.55 11.41
CA GLY A 70 -5.04 -17.12 10.34
C GLY A 70 -5.73 -16.63 9.08
N SER A 71 -4.92 -16.17 8.14
CA SER A 71 -5.36 -15.50 6.93
C SER A 71 -4.75 -16.20 5.72
N LEU A 72 -5.58 -16.96 5.02
CA LEU A 72 -5.22 -17.57 3.75
C LEU A 72 -5.49 -16.58 2.60
N PRO A 73 -4.77 -16.71 1.47
CA PRO A 73 -5.05 -15.91 0.28
C PRO A 73 -6.47 -16.16 -0.24
N GLY A 74 -7.04 -15.21 -0.99
CA GLY A 74 -8.40 -15.29 -1.55
C GLY A 74 -8.59 -16.30 -2.68
N ARG A 75 -7.72 -17.32 -2.79
CA ARG A 75 -7.82 -18.42 -3.76
C ARG A 75 -8.15 -19.71 -3.03
N GLU A 76 -8.87 -20.61 -3.70
CA GLU A 76 -9.19 -21.92 -3.13
C GLU A 76 -7.93 -22.77 -2.94
N ILE A 77 -7.85 -23.46 -1.79
CA ILE A 77 -6.76 -24.37 -1.46
C ILE A 77 -7.36 -25.76 -1.24
N PHE A 78 -7.07 -26.68 -2.17
CA PHE A 78 -7.53 -28.05 -2.13
C PHE A 78 -6.43 -28.98 -1.64
N ILE A 79 -6.75 -29.86 -0.68
CA ILE A 79 -5.87 -30.97 -0.31
C ILE A 79 -5.97 -32.10 -1.35
N ALA A 80 -7.20 -32.43 -1.74
CA ALA A 80 -7.49 -33.32 -2.85
C ALA A 80 -8.20 -32.55 -3.97
N PRO A 81 -7.73 -32.61 -5.23
CA PRO A 81 -8.37 -31.89 -6.35
C PRO A 81 -9.76 -32.47 -6.68
N PRO A 82 -10.67 -31.71 -7.32
CA PRO A 82 -12.00 -32.18 -7.71
C PRO A 82 -11.94 -33.41 -8.63
N ARG A 83 -12.75 -34.44 -8.34
CA ARG A 83 -12.89 -35.60 -9.23
C ARG A 83 -13.60 -35.17 -10.52
N GLY A 84 -12.97 -35.41 -11.66
CA GLY A 84 -13.48 -34.96 -12.97
C GLY A 84 -12.80 -33.70 -13.50
N ALA A 85 -11.85 -33.12 -12.76
CA ALA A 85 -10.79 -32.34 -13.39
C ALA A 85 -10.00 -33.31 -14.27
N THR A 86 -10.37 -33.41 -15.56
CA THR A 86 -9.46 -33.92 -16.58
C THR A 86 -8.11 -33.30 -16.33
N ALA A 87 -7.08 -34.14 -16.17
CA ALA A 87 -5.70 -33.68 -16.11
C ALA A 87 -5.48 -32.73 -17.28
N VAL A 88 -5.47 -31.42 -17.00
CA VAL A 88 -4.80 -30.49 -17.86
C VAL A 88 -3.35 -30.99 -17.93
N SER A 89 -2.89 -31.20 -19.16
CA SER A 89 -1.55 -31.62 -19.54
C SER A 89 -0.45 -30.88 -18.74
N PRO A 90 0.84 -31.30 -18.81
CA PRO A 90 1.93 -30.74 -18.00
C PRO A 90 2.24 -29.23 -18.21
N ALA A 91 1.41 -28.47 -18.93
CA ALA A 91 1.55 -27.03 -19.10
C ALA A 91 1.37 -26.22 -17.80
N ASN A 92 0.88 -26.83 -16.70
CA ASN A 92 0.63 -26.14 -15.44
C ASN A 92 1.85 -26.01 -14.50
N ASN A 93 3.03 -26.46 -14.92
CA ASN A 93 4.27 -26.07 -14.24
C ASN A 93 4.71 -24.65 -14.61
N SER A 94 4.40 -24.17 -15.82
CA SER A 94 4.73 -22.81 -16.25
C SER A 94 3.92 -21.74 -15.52
N SER A 95 2.65 -22.01 -15.19
CA SER A 95 1.77 -21.09 -14.46
C SER A 95 2.09 -21.02 -12.97
N ARG A 96 2.44 -22.13 -12.31
CA ARG A 96 2.91 -22.12 -10.92
C ARG A 96 4.27 -21.45 -10.75
N ASP A 97 5.20 -21.72 -11.67
CA ASP A 97 6.52 -21.08 -11.69
C ASP A 97 6.39 -19.59 -12.03
N ALA A 98 5.50 -19.23 -12.97
CA ALA A 98 5.14 -17.84 -13.26
C ALA A 98 4.51 -17.13 -12.05
N SER A 99 3.63 -17.78 -11.28
CA SER A 99 3.04 -17.18 -10.07
C SER A 99 4.05 -17.03 -8.93
N LEU A 100 4.99 -17.98 -8.76
CA LEU A 100 6.04 -17.87 -7.74
C LEU A 100 7.07 -16.78 -8.11
N THR A 101 7.49 -16.72 -9.38
CA THR A 101 8.35 -15.64 -9.89
C THR A 101 7.67 -14.28 -9.85
N GLU A 102 6.36 -14.21 -10.11
CA GLU A 102 5.57 -12.99 -9.98
C GLU A 102 5.51 -12.50 -8.51
N ILE A 103 5.29 -13.41 -7.55
CA ILE A 103 5.29 -13.07 -6.12
C ILE A 103 6.65 -12.51 -5.70
N GLU A 104 7.75 -13.16 -6.09
CA GLU A 104 9.10 -12.70 -5.78
C GLU A 104 9.37 -11.32 -6.37
N LEU A 105 9.06 -11.10 -7.65
CA LEU A 105 9.22 -9.80 -8.29
C LEU A 105 8.37 -8.72 -7.62
N TRP A 106 7.08 -9.00 -7.35
CA TRP A 106 6.19 -8.06 -6.67
C TRP A 106 6.71 -7.69 -5.28
N THR A 107 7.20 -8.66 -4.50
CA THR A 107 7.76 -8.37 -3.18
C THR A 107 8.99 -7.47 -3.22
N ALA A 108 9.80 -7.54 -4.29
CA ALA A 108 10.96 -6.69 -4.46
C ALA A 108 10.59 -5.25 -4.86
N ILE A 109 9.51 -5.05 -5.62
CA ILE A 109 9.14 -3.73 -6.17
C ILE A 109 8.07 -2.99 -5.38
N ARG A 110 7.22 -3.68 -4.59
CA ARG A 110 6.06 -3.07 -3.91
C ARG A 110 6.43 -1.96 -2.92
N ASP A 111 7.62 -2.02 -2.34
CA ASP A 111 8.12 -1.04 -1.37
C ASP A 111 8.94 0.06 -2.07
N SER A 112 9.09 -0.02 -3.39
CA SER A 112 9.77 0.98 -4.20
C SER A 112 8.86 2.17 -4.51
N LYS A 113 9.45 3.37 -4.63
CA LYS A 113 8.80 4.58 -5.11
C LYS A 113 9.04 4.84 -6.60
N SER A 114 9.20 3.77 -7.38
CA SER A 114 9.53 3.87 -8.81
C SER A 114 8.32 3.54 -9.67
N SER A 115 7.77 4.56 -10.35
CA SER A 115 6.71 4.38 -11.33
C SER A 115 7.17 3.54 -12.53
N GLY A 116 8.45 3.63 -12.89
CA GLY A 116 9.08 2.82 -13.94
C GLY A 116 9.05 1.32 -13.63
N ALA A 117 9.52 0.92 -12.45
CA ALA A 117 9.53 -0.49 -12.04
C ALA A 117 8.12 -1.11 -11.96
N LEU A 118 7.12 -0.31 -11.56
CA LEU A 118 5.73 -0.73 -11.52
C LEU A 118 5.12 -0.87 -12.93
N ASN A 119 5.49 0.03 -13.87
CA ASN A 119 5.09 -0.08 -15.26
C ASN A 119 5.71 -1.31 -15.95
N ASP A 120 6.99 -1.60 -15.66
CA ASP A 120 7.65 -2.81 -16.17
C ASP A 120 6.96 -4.08 -15.67
N TYR A 121 6.54 -4.10 -14.40
CA TYR A 121 5.72 -5.19 -13.85
C TYR A 121 4.39 -5.34 -14.60
N LEU A 122 3.68 -4.25 -14.89
CA LEU A 122 2.41 -4.29 -15.65
C LEU A 122 2.59 -4.77 -17.10
N GLN A 123 3.76 -4.56 -17.71
CA GLN A 123 4.08 -5.07 -19.05
C GLN A 123 4.40 -6.56 -19.04
N LEU A 124 5.12 -7.02 -18.01
CA LEU A 124 5.50 -8.43 -17.85
C LEU A 124 4.32 -9.30 -17.41
N TYR A 125 3.40 -8.74 -16.60
CA TYR A 125 2.25 -9.44 -16.03
C TYR A 125 0.94 -8.65 -16.24
N PRO A 126 0.44 -8.52 -17.48
CA PRO A 126 -0.76 -7.72 -17.79
C PRO A 126 -2.04 -8.24 -17.11
N ASP A 127 -2.12 -9.55 -16.86
CA ASP A 127 -3.19 -10.23 -16.13
C ASP A 127 -2.72 -10.78 -14.77
N GLY A 128 -1.65 -10.20 -14.21
CA GLY A 128 -1.03 -10.62 -12.96
C GLY A 128 -1.88 -10.39 -11.71
N LEU A 129 -1.57 -11.13 -10.64
CA LEU A 129 -2.27 -11.05 -9.35
C LEU A 129 -2.19 -9.66 -8.71
N PHE A 130 -1.12 -8.91 -8.96
CA PHE A 130 -0.88 -7.61 -8.30
C PHE A 130 -1.12 -6.42 -9.23
N VAL A 131 -1.66 -6.62 -10.43
CA VAL A 131 -2.00 -5.54 -11.38
C VAL A 131 -2.85 -4.43 -10.73
N PRO A 132 -3.92 -4.74 -9.95
CA PRO A 132 -4.70 -3.68 -9.31
C PRO A 132 -3.90 -2.86 -8.30
N LEU A 133 -2.98 -3.49 -7.57
CA LEU A 133 -2.14 -2.82 -6.57
C LEU A 133 -1.04 -1.98 -7.24
N ALA A 134 -0.41 -2.51 -8.29
CA ALA A 134 0.60 -1.78 -9.05
C ALA A 134 0.02 -0.50 -9.67
N ARG A 135 -1.18 -0.57 -10.26
CA ARG A 135 -1.90 0.60 -10.79
C ARG A 135 -2.23 1.61 -9.70
N LEU A 136 -2.70 1.14 -8.54
CA LEU A 136 -2.98 2.01 -7.40
C LEU A 136 -1.72 2.75 -6.93
N GLN A 137 -0.58 2.08 -6.90
CA GLN A 137 0.67 2.68 -6.43
C GLN A 137 1.25 3.68 -7.43
N ILE A 138 1.16 3.42 -8.74
CA ILE A 138 1.51 4.40 -9.77
C ILE A 138 0.70 5.68 -9.59
N GLN A 139 -0.61 5.56 -9.40
CA GLN A 139 -1.49 6.72 -9.18
C GLN A 139 -1.07 7.53 -7.94
N GLN A 140 -0.64 6.87 -6.87
CA GLN A 140 -0.13 7.56 -5.68
C GLN A 140 1.17 8.31 -5.94
N LEU A 141 2.07 7.74 -6.74
CA LEU A 141 3.33 8.38 -7.12
C LEU A 141 3.08 9.59 -8.03
N GLU A 142 2.20 9.50 -9.01
CA GLU A 142 1.81 10.62 -9.89
C GLU A 142 1.22 11.78 -9.09
N ASN A 143 0.35 11.48 -8.12
CA ASN A 143 -0.21 12.50 -7.23
C ASN A 143 0.86 13.16 -6.35
N ALA A 144 1.85 12.39 -5.88
CA ALA A 144 2.96 12.92 -5.10
C ALA A 144 3.87 13.82 -5.96
N ASP A 145 4.13 13.43 -7.21
CA ASP A 145 4.88 14.24 -8.17
C ASP A 145 4.14 15.54 -8.48
N HIS A 146 2.82 15.48 -8.74
CA HIS A 146 1.99 16.68 -8.95
C HIS A 146 1.96 17.61 -7.72
N GLN A 147 1.99 17.06 -6.51
CA GLN A 147 2.09 17.86 -5.28
C GLN A 147 3.48 18.50 -5.12
N SER A 148 4.54 17.82 -5.55
CA SER A 148 5.90 18.38 -5.54
C SER A 148 6.10 19.47 -6.60
N ASP A 149 5.53 19.32 -7.80
CA ASP A 149 5.58 20.34 -8.85
C ASP A 149 4.79 21.59 -8.49
N ALA A 150 3.59 21.43 -7.90
CA ALA A 150 2.82 22.56 -7.38
C ALA A 150 3.60 23.33 -6.30
N SER A 151 4.34 22.61 -5.44
CA SER A 151 5.18 23.23 -4.40
C SER A 151 6.44 23.92 -4.97
N GLN A 152 6.94 23.50 -6.13
CA GLN A 152 8.10 24.10 -6.79
C GLN A 152 7.73 25.33 -7.65
N GLU A 153 6.56 25.35 -8.28
CA GLU A 153 6.04 26.53 -8.99
C GLU A 153 5.53 27.63 -8.05
N ASP A 154 5.06 27.26 -6.85
CA ASP A 154 4.68 28.23 -5.82
C ASP A 154 5.89 28.90 -5.14
N ALA A 155 7.08 28.31 -5.16
CA ALA A 155 8.23 28.86 -4.44
C ALA A 155 8.69 30.25 -4.95
N PRO A 156 8.84 30.51 -6.27
CA PRO A 156 9.10 31.85 -6.80
C PRO A 156 7.95 32.83 -6.53
N ASN A 157 6.71 32.34 -6.56
CA ASN A 157 5.51 33.13 -6.37
C ASN A 157 5.34 33.56 -4.89
N GLU A 158 5.61 32.66 -3.94
CA GLU A 158 5.64 32.95 -2.51
C GLU A 158 6.82 33.85 -2.12
N LEU A 159 8.00 33.65 -2.72
CA LEU A 159 9.13 34.56 -2.52
C LEU A 159 8.78 35.96 -3.03
N ALA A 160 8.13 36.07 -4.19
CA ALA A 160 7.62 37.34 -4.70
C ALA A 160 6.61 37.98 -3.74
N LYS A 161 5.63 37.23 -3.21
CA LYS A 161 4.66 37.73 -2.21
C LYS A 161 5.35 38.22 -0.94
N ARG A 162 6.34 37.50 -0.41
CA ARG A 162 7.13 37.90 0.76
C ARG A 162 7.84 39.22 0.49
N ILE A 163 8.56 39.32 -0.64
CA ILE A 163 9.23 40.56 -1.04
C ILE A 163 8.23 41.71 -1.22
N GLN A 164 7.07 41.47 -1.84
CA GLN A 164 6.02 42.50 -2.01
C GLN A 164 5.46 42.98 -0.66
N ARG A 165 5.24 42.08 0.31
CA ARG A 165 4.81 42.48 1.67
C ARG A 165 5.87 43.34 2.35
N GLU A 166 7.14 42.91 2.30
CA GLU A 166 8.24 43.65 2.90
C GLU A 166 8.46 45.01 2.24
N LEU A 167 8.32 45.10 0.92
CA LEU A 167 8.33 46.36 0.19
C LEU A 167 7.23 47.31 0.69
N GLY A 168 6.02 46.80 0.89
CA GLY A 168 4.93 47.57 1.51
C GLY A 168 5.27 48.05 2.93
N ARG A 169 5.89 47.18 3.74
CA ARG A 169 6.33 47.50 5.12
C ARG A 169 7.35 48.64 5.16
N VAL A 170 8.33 48.63 4.25
CA VAL A 170 9.37 49.68 4.15
C VAL A 170 8.87 50.93 3.41
N GLY A 171 7.57 51.05 3.14
CA GLY A 171 6.95 52.21 2.49
C GLY A 171 7.09 52.26 0.96
N CYS A 172 7.69 51.25 0.35
CA CYS A 172 7.80 51.11 -1.10
C CYS A 172 6.63 50.28 -1.64
N ASN A 173 5.48 50.90 -1.88
CA ASN A 173 4.25 50.18 -2.26
C ASN A 173 4.38 49.44 -3.61
N PRO A 174 4.38 48.09 -3.65
CA PRO A 174 4.43 47.31 -4.89
C PRO A 174 3.04 46.99 -5.45
N GLY A 175 1.95 47.40 -4.78
CA GLY A 175 0.59 46.93 -5.00
C GLY A 175 0.20 45.80 -4.04
N ASN A 176 -0.79 44.99 -4.43
CA ASN A 176 -1.18 43.83 -3.63
C ASN A 176 -0.08 42.75 -3.67
N PRO A 177 0.16 42.04 -2.56
CA PRO A 177 1.10 40.93 -2.51
C PRO A 177 0.49 39.70 -3.19
N ASP A 178 0.42 39.74 -4.51
CA ASP A 178 -0.19 38.74 -5.40
C ASP A 178 0.82 37.68 -5.90
N GLY A 179 2.12 37.93 -5.72
CA GLY A 179 3.22 37.08 -6.18
C GLY A 179 3.65 37.32 -7.63
N ILE A 180 2.96 38.23 -8.33
CA ILE A 180 3.28 38.56 -9.71
C ILE A 180 4.49 39.51 -9.74
N TRP A 181 5.60 39.07 -10.33
CA TRP A 181 6.82 39.88 -10.47
C TRP A 181 6.71 40.93 -11.61
N GLY A 182 5.80 41.89 -11.44
CA GLY A 182 5.45 42.90 -12.43
C GLY A 182 6.29 44.18 -12.38
N GLY A 183 5.96 45.13 -13.26
CA GLY A 183 6.63 46.45 -13.32
C GLY A 183 6.53 47.25 -12.01
N ARG A 184 5.38 47.18 -11.33
CA ARG A 184 5.14 47.87 -10.05
C ARG A 184 6.05 47.37 -8.93
N THR A 185 6.19 46.05 -8.79
CA THR A 185 7.10 45.42 -7.82
C THR A 185 8.56 45.78 -8.11
N ARG A 186 8.98 45.73 -9.38
CA ARG A 186 10.34 46.12 -9.79
C ARG A 186 10.61 47.61 -9.54
N GLU A 187 9.62 48.47 -9.71
CA GLU A 187 9.76 49.90 -9.43
C GLU A 187 9.85 50.19 -7.93
N ALA A 188 9.03 49.53 -7.11
CA ALA A 188 9.12 49.60 -5.65
C ALA A 188 10.49 49.14 -5.14
N LEU A 189 11.00 48.02 -5.65
CA LEU A 189 12.33 47.50 -5.30
C LEU A 189 13.45 48.45 -5.74
N ARG A 190 13.31 49.08 -6.93
CA ARG A 190 14.25 50.11 -7.40
C ARG A 190 14.27 51.34 -6.49
N ARG A 191 13.11 51.78 -5.99
CA ARG A 191 13.03 52.90 -5.03
C ARG A 191 13.75 52.53 -3.74
N PHE A 192 13.47 51.35 -3.19
CA PHE A 192 14.16 50.85 -2.00
C PHE A 192 15.69 50.81 -2.20
N ALA A 193 16.17 50.21 -3.29
CA ALA A 193 17.60 50.11 -3.61
C ALA A 193 18.28 51.49 -3.70
N ARG A 194 17.60 52.52 -4.21
CA ARG A 194 18.13 53.90 -4.21
C ARG A 194 18.24 54.49 -2.81
N TYR A 195 17.30 54.20 -1.92
CA TYR A 195 17.30 54.73 -0.56
C TYR A 195 18.29 54.00 0.36
N SER A 196 18.40 52.68 0.24
CA SER A 196 19.27 51.84 1.07
C SER A 196 20.70 51.71 0.52
N GLY A 197 20.94 52.12 -0.73
CA GLY A 197 22.22 51.90 -1.43
C GLY A 197 22.51 50.42 -1.71
N ALA A 198 21.52 49.54 -1.57
CA ALA A 198 21.69 48.11 -1.75
C ALA A 198 21.67 47.71 -3.24
N GLU A 199 22.60 46.85 -3.63
CA GLU A 199 22.63 46.25 -4.96
C GLU A 199 21.71 45.02 -4.98
N ILE A 200 20.63 45.08 -5.77
CA ILE A 200 19.57 44.07 -5.78
C ILE A 200 19.22 43.71 -7.23
N ASP A 201 19.20 42.40 -7.54
CA ASP A 201 18.71 41.90 -8.82
C ASP A 201 17.18 42.10 -8.93
N MET A 202 16.76 42.82 -9.97
CA MET A 202 15.35 43.15 -10.23
C MET A 202 14.72 42.23 -11.28
N ALA A 203 15.51 41.39 -11.96
CA ALA A 203 15.02 40.52 -13.03
C ALA A 203 14.09 39.42 -12.49
N LYS A 204 14.32 38.97 -11.26
CA LYS A 204 13.55 37.90 -10.61
C LYS A 204 13.51 38.08 -9.08
N PRO A 205 12.54 37.45 -8.39
CA PRO A 205 12.55 37.36 -6.93
C PRO A 205 13.80 36.61 -6.45
N THR A 206 14.52 37.15 -5.45
CA THR A 206 15.72 36.51 -4.88
C THR A 206 15.71 36.61 -3.36
N GLU A 207 16.23 35.58 -2.67
CA GLU A 207 16.32 35.58 -1.20
C GLU A 207 17.24 36.70 -0.67
N ILE A 208 18.21 37.14 -1.49
CA ILE A 208 19.10 38.27 -1.19
C ILE A 208 18.29 39.57 -1.09
N ALA A 209 17.38 39.81 -2.04
CA ALA A 209 16.50 40.98 -2.02
C ALA A 209 15.64 41.01 -0.74
N LEU A 210 15.08 39.85 -0.36
CA LEU A 210 14.24 39.74 0.82
C LEU A 210 15.00 40.04 2.11
N LYS A 211 16.18 39.43 2.31
CA LYS A 211 17.00 39.68 3.52
C LYS A 211 17.39 41.16 3.67
N LYS A 212 17.62 41.86 2.56
CA LYS A 212 17.93 43.31 2.59
C LYS A 212 16.74 44.15 3.02
N LEU A 213 15.53 43.78 2.59
CA LEU A 213 14.29 44.45 2.97
C LEU A 213 13.91 44.18 4.44
N GLU A 214 14.15 42.97 4.94
CA GLU A 214 13.90 42.61 6.34
C GLU A 214 14.88 43.32 7.31
N GLY A 215 16.10 43.61 6.86
CA GLY A 215 17.15 44.25 7.66
C GLY A 215 17.15 45.79 7.65
N SER A 216 16.13 46.43 7.05
CA SER A 216 15.97 47.90 6.99
C SER A 216 14.74 48.36 7.78
#